data_AF-A0A8C1AVX1-F1
#
_entry.id   AF-A0A8C1AVX1-F1
#
_cell.length_a   1.000
_cell.length_b   1.000
_cell.length_c   1.000
_cell.angle_alpha   90.00
_cell.angle_beta   90.00
_cell.angle_gamma   90.00
#
_symmetry.space_group_name_H-M   'P 1'
#
loop_
_entity.id
_entity.type
_entity.pdbx_description
1 polymer ?
#
loop_
_entity_poly.entity_id
_entity_poly.type
_entity_poly.pdbx_seq_one_letter_code
_entity_poly.pdbx_strand_id
1 'polypeptide(L)'
;MKICAVFSVFVALALGCPVPPNTQRCDCSAEARSLLSGLSHIMEKDGKMEHGDLFAGFNCTDLEAQMIPHTLTASVCQPSDSAHNASCSSHRSSSFSETECLRNIRADLRYYDVLLSSYSPSETDLSPVMTATKALMNCLNEKYEAADGTFPRWDVWSGSSFEKRLSLCKTLKGFHIRAITLNRA
;
A
#
# COMPACT_ATOMS: atom_id res chain seq x y z
N MET A 1 48.87 13.71 26.44
CA MET A 1 47.78 14.19 25.56
C MET A 1 46.79 13.05 25.37
N LYS A 2 45.56 13.19 25.88
CA LYS A 2 44.50 12.17 25.81
C LYS A 2 43.71 12.40 24.53
N ILE A 3 43.61 11.39 23.67
CA ILE A 3 42.85 11.43 22.43
C ILE A 3 41.44 10.92 22.76
N CYS A 4 40.45 11.81 22.66
CA CYS A 4 39.03 11.45 22.77
C CYS A 4 38.56 10.87 21.43
N ALA A 5 38.23 9.57 21.40
CA ALA A 5 37.52 8.97 20.28
C ALA A 5 36.03 9.27 20.42
N VAL A 6 35.48 10.03 19.48
CA VAL A 6 34.05 10.28 19.37
C VAL A 6 33.42 9.03 18.76
N PHE A 7 32.62 8.31 19.55
CA PHE A 7 31.77 7.24 19.03
C PHE A 7 30.54 7.85 18.36
N SER A 8 30.55 7.89 17.03
CA SER A 8 29.34 8.16 16.25
C SER A 8 28.39 6.96 16.38
N VAL A 9 27.31 7.14 17.14
CA VAL A 9 26.18 6.21 17.16
C VAL A 9 25.44 6.37 15.83
N PHE A 10 25.66 5.44 14.91
CA PHE A 10 24.80 5.30 13.75
C PHE A 10 23.46 4.73 14.23
N VAL A 11 22.44 5.59 14.30
CA VAL A 11 21.05 5.15 14.45
C VAL A 11 20.69 4.38 13.20
N ALA A 12 20.64 3.05 13.31
CA ALA A 12 20.11 2.19 12.27
C ALA A 12 18.60 2.46 12.15
N LEU A 13 18.22 3.33 11.23
CA LEU A 13 16.87 3.28 10.65
C LEU A 13 16.68 1.86 10.11
N ALA A 14 15.59 1.21 10.52
CA ALA A 14 15.21 -0.12 10.07
C ALA A 14 14.89 -0.12 8.57
N LEU A 15 15.94 -0.04 7.75
CA LEU A 15 15.92 -0.39 6.34
C LEU A 15 15.83 -1.91 6.33
N GLY A 16 14.61 -2.43 6.14
CA GLY A 16 14.40 -3.84 5.85
C GLY A 16 15.38 -4.26 4.76
N CYS A 17 16.08 -5.37 5.00
CA CYS A 17 17.16 -5.82 4.14
C CYS A 17 16.72 -5.84 2.67
N PRO A 18 17.53 -5.28 1.74
CA PRO A 18 17.25 -5.43 0.32
C PRO A 18 17.29 -6.91 -0.01
N VAL A 19 16.20 -7.39 -0.64
CA VAL A 19 16.17 -8.69 -1.32
C VAL A 19 17.43 -8.76 -2.20
N PRO A 20 18.21 -9.85 -2.16
CA PRO A 20 19.40 -9.97 -2.97
C PRO A 20 19.06 -9.75 -4.45
N PRO A 21 19.95 -9.11 -5.23
CA PRO A 21 19.68 -8.77 -6.62
C PRO A 21 19.74 -10.04 -7.45
N ASN A 22 18.63 -10.78 -7.50
CA ASN A 22 18.40 -11.64 -8.64
C ASN A 22 18.10 -10.71 -9.81
N THR A 23 18.96 -10.70 -10.82
CA THR A 23 18.95 -9.80 -11.99
C THR A 23 17.80 -10.10 -12.96
N GLN A 24 16.66 -10.56 -12.46
CA GLN A 24 15.40 -10.52 -13.17
C GLN A 24 14.79 -9.16 -12.88
N ARG A 25 14.75 -8.31 -13.90
CA ARG A 25 13.93 -7.10 -13.90
C ARG A 25 12.52 -7.53 -13.46
N CYS A 26 12.09 -7.13 -12.25
CA CYS A 26 10.70 -7.34 -11.84
C CYS A 26 9.83 -6.49 -12.79
N ASP A 27 9.11 -7.16 -13.68
CA ASP A 27 8.44 -6.55 -14.83
C ASP A 27 7.41 -5.46 -14.46
N CYS A 28 6.92 -5.45 -13.21
CA CYS A 28 5.94 -4.46 -12.72
C CYS A 28 6.45 -3.56 -11.58
N SER A 29 7.76 -3.57 -11.31
CA SER A 29 8.34 -2.83 -10.16
C SER A 29 8.29 -1.31 -10.33
N ALA A 30 8.26 -0.80 -11.56
CA ALA A 30 8.15 0.64 -11.81
C ALA A 30 6.73 1.14 -11.48
N GLU A 31 5.72 0.37 -11.86
CA GLU A 31 4.31 0.62 -11.63
C GLU A 31 3.98 0.51 -10.14
N ALA A 32 4.53 -0.48 -9.44
CA ALA A 32 4.39 -0.62 -7.99
C ALA A 32 4.98 0.58 -7.23
N ARG A 33 6.17 1.05 -7.63
CA ARG A 33 6.79 2.26 -7.07
C ARG A 33 5.99 3.51 -7.38
N SER A 34 5.46 3.62 -8.59
CA SER A 34 4.62 4.75 -9.00
C SER A 34 3.35 4.84 -8.14
N LEU A 35 2.70 3.69 -7.90
CA LEU A 35 1.52 3.63 -7.02
C LEU A 35 1.87 4.03 -5.59
N LEU A 36 2.93 3.45 -5.02
CA LEU A 36 3.38 3.79 -3.66
C LEU A 36 3.70 5.28 -3.55
N SER A 37 4.46 5.83 -4.50
CA SER A 37 4.81 7.26 -4.51
C SER A 37 3.59 8.17 -4.61
N GLY A 38 2.61 7.83 -5.45
CA GLY A 38 1.36 8.60 -5.57
C GLY A 38 0.57 8.60 -4.26
N LEU A 39 0.49 7.45 -3.59
CA LEU A 39 -0.15 7.33 -2.28
C LEU A 39 0.61 8.10 -1.20
N SER A 40 1.93 7.94 -1.12
CA SER A 40 2.76 8.67 -0.16
C SER A 40 2.61 10.18 -0.32
N HIS A 41 2.60 10.70 -1.56
CA HIS A 41 2.39 12.12 -1.83
C HIS A 41 1.03 12.62 -1.32
N ILE A 42 -0.05 11.84 -1.47
CA ILE A 42 -1.36 12.23 -0.90
C ILE A 42 -1.30 12.25 0.63
N MET A 43 -0.64 11.28 1.25
CA MET A 43 -0.52 11.20 2.72
C MET A 43 0.43 12.26 3.31
N GLU A 44 1.47 12.69 2.58
CA GLU A 44 2.45 13.69 3.04
C GLU A 44 1.90 15.12 3.06
N LYS A 45 0.81 15.38 2.32
CA LYS A 45 0.13 16.67 2.36
C LYS A 45 -0.68 16.90 3.65
N ASP A 46 -0.76 15.89 4.54
CA ASP A 46 -1.40 16.00 5.85
C ASP A 46 -0.82 17.18 6.66
N GLY A 47 -1.70 18.05 7.16
CA GLY A 47 -1.33 19.22 7.97
C GLY A 47 -0.82 20.44 7.19
N LYS A 48 -0.73 20.38 5.85
CA LYS A 48 -0.42 21.53 4.97
C LYS A 48 -1.55 21.84 4.00
N MET A 49 -2.75 21.35 4.29
CA MET A 49 -3.88 21.37 3.38
C MET A 49 -4.60 22.71 3.38
N GLU A 50 -4.84 23.23 2.19
CA GLU A 50 -5.62 24.45 1.94
C GLU A 50 -7.11 24.12 1.71
N HIS A 51 -7.94 25.15 1.66
CA HIS A 51 -9.36 24.98 1.38
C HIS A 51 -9.55 24.33 0.00
N GLY A 52 -10.24 23.19 -0.06
CA GLY A 52 -10.42 22.39 -1.28
C GLY A 52 -9.46 21.19 -1.40
N ASP A 53 -8.54 20.97 -0.46
CA ASP A 53 -7.75 19.74 -0.38
C ASP A 53 -8.52 18.58 0.30
N LEU A 54 -8.14 17.34 -0.04
CA LEU A 54 -8.78 16.08 0.39
C LEU A 54 -9.14 16.03 1.88
N PHE A 55 -8.21 16.43 2.73
CA PHE A 55 -8.32 16.28 4.18
C PHE A 55 -8.36 17.64 4.89
N ALA A 56 -8.68 18.73 4.18
CA ALA A 56 -8.84 20.04 4.79
C ALA A 56 -9.87 20.02 5.94
N GLY A 57 -9.47 20.49 7.12
CA GLY A 57 -10.34 20.54 8.31
C GLY A 57 -10.27 19.30 9.21
N PHE A 58 -9.40 18.32 8.93
CA PHE A 58 -9.06 17.25 9.88
C PHE A 58 -7.63 16.74 9.62
N ASN A 59 -7.06 16.04 10.60
CA ASN A 59 -5.76 15.39 10.43
C ASN A 59 -5.97 13.92 10.05
N CYS A 60 -5.62 13.54 8.82
CA CYS A 60 -5.77 12.17 8.34
C CYS A 60 -4.89 11.18 9.12
N THR A 61 -3.76 11.65 9.68
CA THR A 61 -2.88 10.82 10.52
C THR A 61 -3.58 10.29 11.77
N ASP A 62 -4.54 11.03 12.33
CA ASP A 62 -5.25 10.65 13.56
C ASP A 62 -6.35 9.59 13.35
N LEU A 63 -6.74 9.36 12.09
CA LEU A 63 -7.76 8.37 11.75
C LEU A 63 -7.17 6.96 11.60
N GLU A 64 -7.92 5.93 11.94
CA GLU A 64 -7.50 4.55 11.68
C GLU A 64 -7.42 4.24 10.17
N ALA A 65 -6.57 3.29 9.78
CA ALA A 65 -6.55 2.77 8.43
C ALA A 65 -7.67 1.75 8.23
N GLN A 66 -8.42 1.86 7.12
CA GLN A 66 -9.40 0.86 6.72
C GLN A 66 -8.76 -0.12 5.74
N MET A 67 -8.45 -1.32 6.23
CA MET A 67 -7.87 -2.40 5.43
C MET A 67 -8.95 -3.14 4.62
N ILE A 68 -8.59 -3.65 3.44
CA ILE A 68 -9.44 -4.61 2.70
C ILE A 68 -9.51 -5.92 3.51
N PRO A 69 -10.70 -6.40 3.89
CA PRO A 69 -10.83 -7.64 4.65
C PRO A 69 -10.96 -8.89 3.75
N HIS A 70 -11.00 -8.72 2.43
CA HIS A 70 -11.38 -9.75 1.45
C HIS A 70 -10.22 -10.41 0.72
N THR A 71 -8.99 -10.05 1.05
CA THR A 71 -7.78 -10.64 0.44
C THR A 71 -6.82 -11.11 1.52
N LEU A 72 -6.00 -12.11 1.17
CA LEU A 72 -5.00 -12.68 2.05
C LEU A 72 -3.60 -12.13 1.75
N THR A 73 -3.50 -11.01 1.02
CA THR A 73 -2.24 -10.45 0.50
C THR A 73 -1.13 -10.39 1.53
N ALA A 74 -1.42 -9.93 2.76
CA ALA A 74 -0.41 -9.86 3.83
C ALA A 74 0.17 -11.24 4.20
N SER A 75 -0.67 -12.27 4.27
CA SER A 75 -0.22 -13.61 4.66
C SER A 75 0.40 -14.39 3.50
N VAL A 76 -0.14 -14.28 2.29
CA VAL A 76 0.35 -15.05 1.14
C VAL A 76 1.60 -14.45 0.50
N CYS A 77 1.83 -13.15 0.67
CA CYS A 77 3.05 -12.46 0.25
C CYS A 77 4.13 -12.44 1.34
N GLN A 78 3.92 -13.12 2.45
CA GLN A 78 4.95 -13.23 3.48
C GLN A 78 6.12 -14.08 2.96
N PRO A 79 7.38 -13.63 3.10
CA PRO A 79 8.54 -14.44 2.75
C PRO A 79 8.56 -15.75 3.54
N SER A 80 9.02 -16.83 2.90
CA SER A 80 9.20 -18.12 3.60
C SER A 80 10.25 -18.03 4.70
N ASP A 81 10.06 -18.80 5.78
CA ASP A 81 10.94 -18.86 6.97
C ASP A 81 12.43 -19.15 6.66
N SER A 82 12.74 -19.61 5.44
CA SER A 82 14.12 -19.83 4.96
C SER A 82 14.88 -18.56 4.59
N ALA A 83 14.22 -17.39 4.49
CA ALA A 83 14.86 -16.11 4.26
C ALA A 83 15.48 -15.57 5.55
N HIS A 84 16.60 -16.19 5.96
CA HIS A 84 17.58 -15.71 6.94
C HIS A 84 17.04 -15.23 8.30
N ASN A 85 17.01 -16.12 9.30
CA ASN A 85 17.22 -15.84 10.74
C ASN A 85 16.49 -14.63 11.38
N ALA A 86 15.39 -14.15 10.81
CA ALA A 86 14.58 -13.07 11.37
C ALA A 86 13.38 -13.67 12.10
N SER A 87 13.64 -14.27 13.26
CA SER A 87 12.60 -14.84 14.12
C SER A 87 11.87 -13.73 14.87
N CYS A 88 10.72 -13.28 14.34
CA CYS A 88 9.64 -12.75 15.17
C CYS A 88 8.76 -13.93 15.62
N SER A 89 8.50 -14.06 16.92
CA SER A 89 8.06 -15.28 17.63
C SER A 89 6.62 -15.76 17.36
N SER A 90 6.21 -15.87 16.11
CA SER A 90 4.93 -16.50 15.72
C SER A 90 5.05 -17.09 14.32
N HIS A 91 5.70 -18.27 14.24
CA HIS A 91 5.84 -19.02 13.00
C HIS A 91 4.48 -19.52 12.52
N ARG A 92 4.04 -19.05 11.35
CA ARG A 92 3.08 -19.78 10.52
C ARG A 92 3.89 -20.45 9.42
N SER A 93 3.87 -21.78 9.38
CA SER A 93 4.60 -22.61 8.42
C SER A 93 3.95 -22.54 7.03
N SER A 94 3.96 -21.37 6.39
CA SER A 94 3.48 -21.19 5.03
C SER A 94 4.67 -21.13 4.08
N SER A 95 4.69 -22.02 3.08
CA SER A 95 5.59 -21.87 1.95
C SER A 95 5.16 -20.66 1.12
N PHE A 96 6.09 -19.77 0.76
CA PHE A 96 5.79 -18.65 -0.12
C PHE A 96 5.37 -19.15 -1.51
N SER A 97 4.27 -18.61 -2.02
CA SER A 97 3.76 -18.85 -3.38
C SER A 97 3.65 -17.53 -4.11
N GLU A 98 4.60 -17.27 -5.03
CA GLU A 98 4.61 -16.05 -5.85
C GLU A 98 3.28 -15.89 -6.60
N THR A 99 2.78 -16.98 -7.18
CA THR A 99 1.48 -16.97 -7.87
C THR A 99 0.36 -16.55 -6.93
N GLU A 100 0.24 -17.15 -5.74
CA GLU A 100 -0.84 -16.81 -4.81
C GLU A 100 -0.75 -15.37 -4.31
N CYS A 101 0.48 -14.89 -4.05
CA CYS A 101 0.74 -13.49 -3.72
C CYS A 101 0.25 -12.55 -4.82
N LEU A 102 0.66 -12.78 -6.08
CA LEU A 102 0.31 -11.91 -7.20
C LEU A 102 -1.19 -11.95 -7.54
N ARG A 103 -1.87 -13.11 -7.38
CA ARG A 103 -3.33 -13.22 -7.52
C ARG A 103 -4.08 -12.38 -6.48
N ASN A 104 -3.61 -12.37 -5.23
CA ASN A 104 -4.18 -11.55 -4.15
C ASN A 104 -3.89 -10.05 -4.36
N ILE A 105 -2.69 -9.70 -4.81
CA ILE A 105 -2.34 -8.33 -5.21
C ILE A 105 -3.28 -7.83 -6.31
N ARG A 106 -3.55 -8.63 -7.34
CA ARG A 106 -4.48 -8.25 -8.41
C ARG A 106 -5.90 -8.05 -7.88
N ALA A 107 -6.34 -8.85 -6.91
CA ALA A 107 -7.64 -8.66 -6.25
C ALA A 107 -7.71 -7.35 -5.43
N ASP A 108 -6.65 -6.99 -4.70
CA ASP A 108 -6.53 -5.70 -4.01
C ASP A 108 -6.62 -4.52 -4.98
N LEU A 109 -5.89 -4.58 -6.10
CA LEU A 109 -5.89 -3.52 -7.10
C LEU A 109 -7.25 -3.35 -7.76
N ARG A 110 -7.92 -4.46 -8.09
CA ARG A 110 -9.29 -4.42 -8.64
C ARG A 110 -10.27 -3.80 -7.64
N TYR A 111 -10.15 -4.13 -6.36
CA TYR A 111 -10.98 -3.53 -5.32
C TYR A 111 -10.78 -2.01 -5.27
N TYR A 112 -9.54 -1.55 -5.19
CA TYR A 112 -9.25 -0.12 -5.11
C TYR A 112 -9.61 0.64 -6.39
N ASP A 113 -9.45 0.04 -7.57
CA ASP A 113 -9.86 0.66 -8.83
C ASP A 113 -11.37 0.95 -8.86
N VAL A 114 -12.18 -0.05 -8.50
CA VAL A 114 -13.65 0.11 -8.41
C VAL A 114 -14.04 1.11 -7.31
N LEU A 115 -13.44 0.97 -6.12
CA LEU A 115 -13.72 1.83 -4.98
C LEU A 115 -13.41 3.29 -5.27
N LEU A 116 -12.20 3.59 -5.76
CA LEU A 116 -11.79 4.96 -6.08
C LEU A 116 -12.59 5.54 -7.25
N SER A 117 -12.94 4.72 -8.26
CA SER A 117 -13.77 5.18 -9.39
C SER A 117 -15.21 5.52 -8.98
N SER A 118 -15.71 4.95 -7.89
CA SER A 118 -17.04 5.26 -7.34
C SER A 118 -17.07 6.51 -6.46
N TYR A 119 -15.89 7.06 -6.09
CA TYR A 119 -15.82 8.29 -5.32
C TYR A 119 -16.14 9.48 -6.23
N SER A 120 -17.29 10.13 -6.02
CA SER A 120 -17.69 11.29 -6.82
C SER A 120 -16.81 12.50 -6.47
N PRO A 121 -16.05 13.05 -7.43
CA PRO A 121 -15.19 14.19 -7.15
C PRO A 121 -16.02 15.47 -7.08
N SER A 122 -15.90 16.20 -5.96
CA SER A 122 -16.14 17.65 -5.96
C SER A 122 -14.88 18.44 -5.62
N GLU A 123 -13.84 17.81 -5.03
CA GLU A 123 -12.70 18.53 -4.44
C GLU A 123 -11.32 17.84 -4.58
N THR A 124 -11.05 16.95 -5.56
CA THR A 124 -9.64 16.49 -5.70
C THR A 124 -9.23 15.75 -6.98
N ASP A 125 -7.93 15.83 -7.26
CA ASP A 125 -7.21 15.05 -8.25
C ASP A 125 -6.64 13.74 -7.66
N LEU A 126 -7.51 12.72 -7.51
CA LEU A 126 -7.09 11.33 -7.24
C LEU A 126 -6.46 10.65 -8.49
N SER A 127 -6.43 11.34 -9.62
CA SER A 127 -6.04 10.77 -10.92
C SER A 127 -4.66 10.13 -10.92
N PRO A 128 -3.62 10.67 -10.24
CA PRO A 128 -2.31 10.01 -10.21
C PRO A 128 -2.37 8.61 -9.59
N VAL A 129 -3.09 8.45 -8.46
CA VAL A 129 -3.22 7.15 -7.78
C VAL A 129 -4.11 6.21 -8.59
N MET A 130 -5.22 6.69 -9.15
CA MET A 130 -6.09 5.87 -10.01
C MET A 130 -5.35 5.38 -11.26
N THR A 131 -4.54 6.25 -11.87
CA THR A 131 -3.72 5.91 -13.05
C THR A 131 -2.67 4.87 -12.70
N ALA A 132 -1.93 5.07 -11.60
CA ALA A 132 -0.91 4.12 -11.16
C ALA A 132 -1.51 2.76 -10.75
N THR A 133 -2.70 2.77 -10.13
CA THR A 133 -3.45 1.53 -9.79
C THR A 133 -3.78 0.73 -11.04
N LYS A 134 -4.32 1.38 -12.08
CA LYS A 134 -4.61 0.75 -13.37
C LYS A 134 -3.35 0.28 -14.09
N ALA A 135 -2.28 1.06 -14.07
CA ALA A 135 -1.01 0.68 -14.69
C ALA A 135 -0.44 -0.60 -14.07
N LEU A 136 -0.40 -0.68 -12.73
CA LEU A 136 0.07 -1.88 -12.03
C LEU A 136 -0.86 -3.07 -12.28
N MET A 137 -2.18 -2.87 -12.23
CA MET A 137 -3.14 -3.92 -12.54
C MET A 137 -2.96 -4.46 -13.96
N ASN A 138 -2.78 -3.58 -14.95
CA ASN A 138 -2.55 -3.96 -16.34
C ASN A 138 -1.24 -4.73 -16.53
N CYS A 139 -0.16 -4.31 -15.85
CA CYS A 139 1.10 -5.04 -15.88
C CYS A 139 0.96 -6.48 -15.35
N LEU A 140 0.11 -6.68 -14.34
CA LEU A 140 -0.18 -8.01 -13.78
C LEU A 140 -1.21 -8.81 -14.59
N ASN A 141 -2.11 -8.14 -15.31
CA ASN A 141 -3.24 -8.75 -16.02
C ASN A 141 -2.80 -9.77 -17.08
N GLU A 142 -1.64 -9.56 -17.71
CA GLU A 142 -1.09 -10.47 -18.73
C GLU A 142 -0.62 -11.81 -18.15
N LYS A 143 -0.45 -11.91 -16.82
CA LYS A 143 0.30 -13.00 -16.19
C LYS A 143 -0.47 -13.81 -15.15
N TYR A 144 -1.41 -13.21 -14.42
CA TYR A 144 -2.03 -13.86 -13.25
C TYR A 144 -3.48 -13.50 -13.07
N GLU A 145 -4.42 -14.46 -13.06
CA GLU A 145 -5.83 -14.19 -12.77
C GLU A 145 -6.06 -13.69 -11.33
N ALA A 146 -7.00 -12.77 -11.13
CA ALA A 146 -7.31 -12.29 -9.78
C ALA A 146 -7.75 -13.45 -8.86
N ALA A 147 -7.43 -13.37 -7.58
CA ALA A 147 -8.04 -14.26 -6.59
C ALA A 147 -9.55 -13.98 -6.50
N ASP A 148 -10.34 -15.02 -6.21
CA ASP A 148 -11.76 -14.85 -5.95
C ASP A 148 -11.94 -14.01 -4.68
N GLY A 149 -12.80 -12.99 -4.77
CA GLY A 149 -13.10 -12.10 -3.67
C GLY A 149 -14.56 -11.64 -3.75
N THR A 150 -15.31 -11.82 -2.68
CA THR A 150 -16.61 -11.18 -2.53
C THR A 150 -16.37 -9.72 -2.16
N PHE A 151 -16.60 -8.81 -3.10
CA PHE A 151 -16.52 -7.40 -2.81
C PHE A 151 -17.81 -6.93 -2.13
N PRO A 152 -17.72 -6.18 -1.01
CA PRO A 152 -18.90 -5.71 -0.30
C PRO A 152 -19.61 -4.66 -1.14
N ARG A 153 -20.93 -4.54 -0.95
CA ARG A 153 -21.73 -3.49 -1.58
C ARG A 153 -21.16 -2.12 -1.16
N TRP A 154 -20.88 -1.25 -2.11
CA TRP A 154 -20.03 -0.06 -1.99
C TRP A 154 -20.66 1.11 -1.20
N ASP A 155 -21.20 0.84 -0.01
CA ASP A 155 -21.75 1.88 0.88
C ASP A 155 -20.65 2.60 1.69
N VAL A 156 -19.42 2.66 1.15
CA VAL A 156 -18.26 3.31 1.80
C VAL A 156 -18.44 4.83 1.81
N TRP A 157 -19.14 5.36 0.81
CA TRP A 157 -19.34 6.79 0.59
C TRP A 157 -20.71 7.26 1.09
N SER A 158 -21.07 6.93 2.32
CA SER A 158 -22.31 7.41 2.95
C SER A 158 -22.10 8.76 3.66
N GLY A 159 -23.18 9.53 3.80
CA GLY A 159 -23.19 10.74 4.63
C GLY A 159 -22.81 12.04 3.91
N SER A 160 -22.42 13.02 4.70
CA SER A 160 -22.01 14.37 4.27
C SER A 160 -20.70 14.38 3.48
N SER A 161 -20.38 15.50 2.81
CA SER A 161 -19.09 15.67 2.13
C SER A 161 -17.90 15.49 3.10
N PHE A 162 -18.02 15.98 4.33
CA PHE A 162 -16.99 15.79 5.36
C PHE A 162 -16.80 14.31 5.72
N GLU A 163 -17.88 13.57 5.96
CA GLU A 163 -17.82 12.13 6.27
C GLU A 163 -17.22 11.31 5.12
N LYS A 164 -17.56 11.65 3.87
CA LYS A 164 -16.96 11.02 2.69
C LYS A 164 -15.45 11.25 2.61
N ARG A 165 -14.97 12.47 2.95
CA ARG A 165 -13.53 12.78 3.01
C ARG A 165 -12.83 12.01 4.14
N LEU A 166 -13.48 11.85 5.30
CA LEU A 166 -12.97 10.98 6.38
C LEU A 166 -12.83 9.52 5.90
N SER A 167 -13.88 8.95 5.29
CA SER A 167 -13.84 7.59 4.75
C SER A 167 -12.77 7.42 3.68
N LEU A 168 -12.58 8.43 2.82
CA LEU A 168 -11.54 8.42 1.80
C LEU A 168 -10.13 8.43 2.42
N CYS A 169 -9.89 9.26 3.44
CA CYS A 169 -8.63 9.22 4.20
C CYS A 169 -8.36 7.82 4.77
N LYS A 170 -9.32 7.24 5.51
CA LYS A 170 -9.15 5.90 6.11
C LYS A 170 -8.82 4.84 5.04
N THR A 171 -9.52 4.90 3.91
CA THR A 171 -9.32 4.02 2.75
C THR A 171 -7.93 4.18 2.14
N LEU A 172 -7.49 5.42 1.87
CA LEU A 172 -6.19 5.69 1.27
C LEU A 172 -5.03 5.33 2.20
N LYS A 173 -5.21 5.46 3.52
CA LYS A 173 -4.24 4.94 4.51
C LYS A 173 -4.11 3.43 4.43
N GLY A 174 -5.23 2.71 4.37
CA GLY A 174 -5.22 1.26 4.17
C GLY A 174 -4.55 0.88 2.84
N PHE A 175 -4.82 1.64 1.78
CA PHE A 175 -4.21 1.41 0.48
C PHE A 175 -2.71 1.69 0.50
N HIS A 176 -2.26 2.76 1.16
CA HIS A 176 -0.85 3.08 1.32
C HIS A 176 -0.10 1.94 2.02
N ILE A 177 -0.67 1.37 3.09
CA ILE A 177 -0.11 0.19 3.76
C ILE A 177 -0.03 -1.01 2.80
N ARG A 178 -1.08 -1.27 2.03
CA ARG A 178 -1.07 -2.35 1.02
C ARG A 178 -0.03 -2.10 -0.07
N ALA A 179 0.10 -0.87 -0.56
CA ALA A 179 1.07 -0.50 -1.58
C ALA A 179 2.52 -0.78 -1.13
N ILE A 180 2.81 -0.67 0.17
CA ILE A 180 4.11 -1.07 0.73
C ILE A 180 4.32 -2.60 0.57
N THR A 181 3.31 -3.42 0.86
CA THR A 181 3.37 -4.86 0.63
C THR A 181 3.55 -5.17 -0.86
N LEU A 182 2.77 -4.53 -1.73
CA LEU A 182 2.83 -4.71 -3.18
C LEU A 182 4.21 -4.35 -3.76
N ASN A 183 4.84 -3.28 -3.27
CA ASN A 183 6.16 -2.84 -3.71
C ASN A 183 7.30 -3.76 -3.21
N ARG A 184 7.02 -4.65 -2.26
CA ARG A 184 8.00 -5.59 -1.69
C ARG A 184 7.86 -7.02 -2.22
N ALA A 185 6.73 -7.33 -2.88
CA ALA A 185 6.49 -8.61 -3.57
C ALA A 185 7.29 -8.67 -4.88
#